data_AF-A0A8S3FRP5-F1
#
_entry.id   AF-A0A8S3FRP5-F1
#
_cell.length_a   1.000
_cell.length_b   1.000
_cell.length_c   1.000
_cell.angle_alpha   90.00
_cell.angle_beta   90.00
_cell.angle_gamma   90.00
#
_symmetry.space_group_name_H-M   'P 1'
#
loop_
_entity.id
_entity.type
_entity.pdbx_description
1 polymer ?
#
loop_
_entity_poly.entity_id
_entity_poly.type
_entity_poly.pdbx_seq_one_letter_code
_entity_poly.pdbx_strand_id
1 'polypeptide(L)'
;LLIESRVLLTLLSYIEPLPRKSQPGTVFDWSLSQTEDLQLHAIAALTILLPRFLNEYFECHVGTRLLLFYEWTISDDEYQSQGNSFFGKGGRHNKRSQLKYIFRLFR
;
A
#
# COMPACT_ATOMS: atom_id res chain seq x y z
N LEU A 1 -1.89 -21.80 -6.90
CA LEU A 1 -3.12 -21.55 -6.14
C LEU A 1 -2.85 -21.17 -4.67
N LEU A 2 -2.52 -22.09 -3.74
CA LEU A 2 -2.32 -21.74 -2.32
C LEU A 2 -1.15 -20.78 -2.03
N ILE A 3 -0.08 -20.83 -2.82
CA ILE A 3 1.08 -19.91 -2.68
C ILE A 3 0.73 -18.53 -3.26
N GLU A 4 -0.01 -18.49 -4.36
CA GLU A 4 -0.41 -17.28 -5.09
C GLU A 4 -1.38 -16.41 -4.28
N SER A 5 -2.41 -17.04 -3.69
CA SER A 5 -3.34 -16.36 -2.78
C SER A 5 -2.63 -15.79 -1.54
N ARG A 6 -1.61 -16.50 -1.02
CA ARG A 6 -0.78 -15.97 0.08
C ARG A 6 -0.01 -14.72 -0.32
N VAL A 7 0.51 -14.63 -1.55
CA VAL A 7 1.23 -13.43 -2.01
C VAL A 7 0.32 -12.20 -1.99
N LEU A 8 -0.90 -12.30 -2.52
CA LEU A 8 -1.85 -11.18 -2.49
C LEU A 8 -2.22 -10.79 -1.06
N LEU A 9 -2.57 -11.76 -0.22
CA LEU A 9 -2.91 -11.51 1.19
C LEU A 9 -1.76 -10.83 1.93
N THR A 10 -0.51 -11.26 1.69
CA THR A 10 0.69 -10.65 2.29
C THR A 10 0.91 -9.23 1.78
N LEU A 11 0.72 -8.95 0.49
CA LEU A 11 0.83 -7.57 -0.01
C LEU A 11 -0.26 -6.68 0.57
N LEU A 12 -1.48 -7.19 0.68
CA LEU A 12 -2.62 -6.46 1.24
C LEU A 12 -2.50 -6.24 2.75
N SER A 13 -1.76 -7.07 3.50
CA SER A 13 -1.50 -6.82 4.92
C SER A 13 -0.56 -5.64 5.15
N TYR A 14 0.24 -5.26 4.14
CA TYR A 14 1.04 -4.03 4.22
C TYR A 14 0.23 -2.78 3.88
N ILE A 15 -0.86 -2.92 3.10
CA ILE A 15 -1.71 -1.82 2.64
C ILE A 15 -2.90 -1.67 3.60
N GLU A 16 -2.60 -1.38 4.87
CA GLU A 16 -3.62 -1.14 5.88
C GLU A 16 -3.86 0.37 6.14
N PRO A 17 -5.12 0.81 6.23
CA PRO A 17 -5.46 2.22 6.48
C PRO A 17 -5.34 2.69 7.94
N LEU A 18 -5.17 1.81 8.94
CA LEU A 18 -5.29 2.15 10.37
C LEU A 18 -4.48 1.19 11.27
N PRO A 19 -3.98 1.61 12.47
CA PRO A 19 -3.47 2.92 12.84
C PRO A 19 -1.94 3.00 12.63
N ARG A 20 -1.48 4.24 12.41
CA ARG A 20 -0.09 4.74 12.34
C ARG A 20 0.83 4.41 13.53
N LYS A 21 0.47 3.49 14.40
CA LYS A 21 1.31 3.15 15.54
C LYS A 21 2.34 2.16 15.05
N SER A 22 3.62 2.48 15.24
CA SER A 22 4.67 1.48 15.34
C SER A 22 4.11 0.37 16.21
N GLN A 23 3.85 -0.81 15.64
CA GLN A 23 3.26 -1.93 16.38
C GLN A 23 4.34 -2.43 17.32
N PRO A 24 4.32 -2.04 18.61
CA PRO A 24 5.40 -2.38 19.52
C PRO A 24 5.33 -3.88 19.76
N GLY A 25 6.43 -4.59 19.52
CA GLY A 25 6.48 -6.05 19.72
C GLY A 25 6.27 -6.91 18.46
N THR A 26 6.29 -6.33 17.26
CA THR A 26 6.57 -7.11 16.05
C THR A 26 8.08 -7.32 15.90
N VAL A 27 8.51 -8.33 15.14
CA VAL A 27 9.95 -8.63 14.89
C VAL A 27 10.69 -7.43 14.26
N PHE A 28 9.94 -6.49 13.67
CA PHE A 28 10.48 -5.30 13.01
C PHE A 28 9.87 -4.02 13.61
N ASP A 29 10.63 -3.32 14.45
CA ASP A 29 10.30 -1.96 14.91
C ASP A 29 10.54 -0.94 13.77
N TRP A 30 9.67 -0.95 12.75
CA TRP A 30 9.75 0.02 11.65
C TRP A 30 9.25 1.40 12.06
N SER A 31 9.99 2.43 11.64
CA SER A 31 9.52 3.81 11.71
C SER A 31 8.34 4.04 10.77
N LEU A 32 7.56 5.10 11.02
CA LEU A 32 6.41 5.44 10.19
C LEU A 32 6.80 5.62 8.70
N SER A 33 7.92 6.28 8.45
CA SER A 33 8.46 6.47 7.09
C SER A 33 8.79 5.14 6.39
N GLN A 34 9.36 4.17 7.10
CA GLN A 34 9.67 2.85 6.55
C GLN A 34 8.40 2.06 6.24
N THR A 35 7.39 2.15 7.11
CA THR A 35 6.07 1.54 6.87
C THR A 35 5.38 2.14 5.65
N GLU A 36 5.44 3.46 5.50
CA GLU A 36 4.88 4.18 4.36
C GLU A 36 5.61 3.89 3.03
N ASP A 37 6.92 3.66 3.06
CA ASP A 37 7.71 3.19 1.92
C ASP A 37 7.35 1.75 1.56
N LEU A 38 7.20 0.88 2.56
CA LEU A 38 6.79 -0.49 2.32
C LEU A 38 5.38 -0.58 1.73
N GLN A 39 4.45 0.22 2.24
CA GLN A 39 3.12 0.40 1.66
C GLN A 39 3.19 0.79 0.18
N LEU A 40 4.07 1.74 -0.16
CA LEU A 40 4.25 2.19 -1.53
C LEU A 40 4.80 1.08 -2.44
N HIS A 41 5.74 0.27 -1.94
CA HIS A 41 6.25 -0.89 -2.68
C HIS A 41 5.22 -2.00 -2.82
N ALA A 42 4.44 -2.28 -1.77
CA ALA A 42 3.39 -3.30 -1.79
C ALA A 42 2.31 -2.96 -2.83
N ILE A 43 1.84 -1.71 -2.86
CA ILE A 43 0.83 -1.30 -3.83
C ILE A 43 1.39 -1.27 -5.27
N ALA A 44 2.66 -0.91 -5.44
CA ALA A 44 3.31 -0.99 -6.75
C ALA A 44 3.37 -2.45 -7.26
N ALA A 45 3.72 -3.40 -6.38
CA ALA A 45 3.75 -4.82 -6.71
C ALA A 45 2.34 -5.36 -7.05
N LEU A 46 1.31 -4.96 -6.30
CA LEU A 46 -0.07 -5.32 -6.61
C LEU A 46 -0.48 -4.90 -8.01
N THR A 47 -0.03 -3.74 -8.51
CA THR A 47 -0.40 -3.29 -9.87
C THR A 47 0.08 -4.24 -10.98
N ILE A 48 1.09 -5.04 -10.69
CA ILE A 48 1.66 -6.04 -11.61
C ILE A 48 0.98 -7.40 -11.42
N LEU A 49 0.69 -7.76 -10.17
CA LEU A 49 0.21 -9.09 -9.82
C LEU A 49 -1.31 -9.24 -9.94
N LEU A 50 -2.09 -8.23 -9.56
CA LEU A 50 -3.54 -8.31 -9.48
C LEU A 50 -4.23 -8.77 -10.78
N PRO A 51 -3.81 -8.34 -11.99
CA PRO A 51 -4.40 -8.82 -13.24
C PRO A 51 -4.25 -10.33 -13.47
N ARG A 52 -3.31 -10.99 -12.78
CA ARG A 52 -3.07 -12.44 -12.88
C ARG A 52 -3.85 -13.25 -11.84
N PHE A 53 -4.45 -12.58 -10.86
CA PHE A 53 -5.08 -13.18 -9.69
C PHE A 53 -6.53 -12.69 -9.50
N LEU A 54 -7.32 -12.78 -10.57
CA LEU A 54 -8.71 -12.29 -10.60
C LEU A 54 -9.65 -13.09 -9.68
N ASN A 55 -9.40 -14.39 -9.49
CA ASN A 55 -10.24 -15.19 -8.59
C ASN A 55 -9.99 -14.77 -7.13
N GLU A 56 -8.72 -14.64 -6.78
CA GLU A 56 -8.25 -14.23 -5.46
C GLU A 56 -8.60 -12.77 -5.14
N TYR A 57 -8.80 -11.92 -6.15
CA TYR A 57 -9.27 -10.54 -5.97
C TYR A 57 -10.56 -10.49 -5.14
N PHE A 58 -11.52 -11.35 -5.47
CA PHE A 58 -12.82 -11.40 -4.78
C PHE A 58 -12.71 -12.10 -3.42
N GLU A 59 -11.98 -13.21 -3.36
CA GLU A 59 -11.77 -13.97 -2.11
C GLU A 59 -11.06 -13.13 -1.02
N CYS A 60 -10.12 -12.28 -1.42
CA CYS A 60 -9.34 -11.45 -0.50
C CYS A 60 -9.96 -10.08 -0.22
N HIS A 61 -11.14 -9.79 -0.76
CA HIS A 61 -11.83 -8.51 -0.66
C HIS A 61 -10.95 -7.31 -1.06
N VAL A 62 -10.18 -7.45 -2.14
CA VAL A 62 -9.18 -6.46 -2.56
C VAL A 62 -9.81 -5.08 -2.77
N GLY A 63 -10.98 -5.02 -3.43
CA GLY A 63 -11.68 -3.76 -3.69
C GLY A 63 -11.98 -2.95 -2.42
N THR A 64 -12.46 -3.60 -1.36
CA THR A 64 -12.74 -2.93 -0.07
C THR A 64 -11.46 -2.37 0.53
N ARG A 65 -10.36 -3.13 0.51
CA ARG A 65 -9.06 -2.67 1.05
C ARG A 65 -8.50 -1.49 0.25
N LEU A 66 -8.62 -1.52 -1.09
CA LEU A 66 -8.20 -0.42 -1.96
C LEU A 66 -9.02 0.85 -1.72
N LEU A 67 -10.33 0.74 -1.44
CA LEU A 67 -11.16 1.90 -1.11
C LEU A 67 -10.77 2.54 0.21
N LEU A 68 -10.52 1.73 1.25
CA LEU A 68 -10.06 2.27 2.54
C LEU A 68 -8.66 2.89 2.43
N PHE A 69 -7.77 2.28 1.65
CA PHE A 69 -6.46 2.86 1.39
C PHE A 69 -6.56 4.15 0.57
N TYR A 70 -7.50 4.23 -0.38
CA TYR A 70 -7.80 5.45 -1.14
C TYR A 70 -8.25 6.58 -0.22
N GLU A 71 -9.18 6.32 0.70
CA GLU A 71 -9.63 7.28 1.72
C GLU A 71 -8.44 7.85 2.50
N TRP A 72 -7.49 7.00 2.89
CA TRP A 72 -6.26 7.45 3.54
C TRP A 72 -5.35 8.28 2.61
N THR A 73 -5.25 7.95 1.31
CA THR A 73 -4.40 8.73 0.39
C THR A 73 -4.90 10.16 0.15
N ILE A 74 -6.20 10.41 0.35
CA ILE A 74 -6.80 11.74 0.21
C ILE A 74 -6.99 12.46 1.54
N SER A 75 -6.74 11.78 2.68
CA SER A 75 -6.81 12.41 4.00
C SER A 75 -5.64 13.38 4.23
N ASP A 76 -5.87 14.38 5.09
CA ASP A 76 -4.87 15.37 5.51
C ASP A 76 -3.80 14.80 6.46
N ASP A 77 -3.80 13.49 6.71
CA ASP A 77 -2.85 12.89 7.64
C ASP A 77 -1.40 13.02 7.12
N GLU A 78 -0.48 13.46 7.98
CA GLU A 78 0.93 13.73 7.63
C GLU A 78 1.63 12.51 7.03
N TYR A 79 2.32 12.64 5.90
CA TYR A 79 3.10 11.56 5.29
C TYR A 79 4.59 11.79 5.55
N GLN A 80 5.24 10.87 6.26
CA GLN A 80 6.63 11.01 6.75
C GLN A 80 7.68 10.47 5.78
N SER A 81 7.30 9.60 4.85
CA SER A 81 8.21 9.08 3.82
C SER A 81 8.51 10.10 2.70
N GLN A 82 9.61 9.85 1.98
CA GLN A 82 9.98 10.59 0.77
C GLN A 82 9.15 10.18 -0.48
N GLY A 83 8.43 9.06 -0.41
CA GLY A 83 7.77 8.42 -1.54
C GLY A 83 8.74 8.06 -2.67
N ASN A 84 8.23 7.87 -3.89
CA ASN A 84 9.07 7.58 -5.08
C ASN A 84 9.85 8.81 -5.61
N SER A 85 10.03 9.86 -4.81
CA SER A 85 10.68 11.11 -5.22
C SER A 85 12.17 11.15 -4.87
N PHE A 86 12.89 10.07 -5.17
CA PHE A 86 14.33 9.97 -4.92
C PHE A 86 15.12 11.11 -5.63
N PHE A 87 14.72 11.46 -6.86
CA PHE A 87 15.35 12.53 -7.67
C PHE A 87 14.42 13.73 -8.02
N GLY A 88 13.17 13.76 -7.55
CA GLY A 88 12.19 14.79 -7.93
C GLY A 88 12.11 15.95 -6.92
N LYS A 89 12.42 17.19 -7.34
CA LYS A 89 12.09 18.39 -6.55
C LYS A 89 10.55 18.56 -6.52
N GLY A 90 9.96 18.57 -5.32
CA GLY A 90 8.53 18.89 -5.11
C GLY A 90 7.57 17.71 -4.93
N GLY A 91 8.06 16.46 -4.83
CA GLY A 91 7.23 15.26 -4.67
C GLY A 91 7.41 14.50 -3.35
N ARG A 92 8.13 15.07 -2.38
CA ARG A 92 8.42 14.44 -1.08
C ARG A 92 7.28 14.70 -0.07
N HIS A 93 7.19 13.88 0.96
CA HIS A 93 6.23 14.03 2.07
C HIS A 93 4.75 14.14 1.63
N ASN A 94 4.35 13.40 0.57
CA ASN A 94 2.96 13.34 0.13
C ASN A 94 2.59 11.96 -0.41
N LYS A 95 1.28 11.69 -0.43
CA LYS A 95 0.70 10.40 -0.83
C LYS A 95 0.44 10.27 -2.33
N ARG A 96 0.98 11.16 -3.19
CA ARG A 96 0.66 11.19 -4.63
C ARG A 96 1.10 9.92 -5.36
N SER A 97 2.19 9.29 -4.92
CA SER A 97 2.68 8.06 -5.56
C SER A 97 1.76 6.88 -5.26
N GLN A 98 1.27 6.77 -4.02
CA GLN A 98 0.27 5.80 -3.62
C GLN A 98 -1.01 5.99 -4.44
N LEU A 99 -1.51 7.22 -4.51
CA LEU A 99 -2.72 7.57 -5.26
C LEU A 99 -2.63 7.17 -6.74
N LYS A 100 -1.47 7.39 -7.38
CA LYS A 100 -1.22 6.94 -8.77
C LYS A 100 -1.33 5.42 -8.92
N TYR A 101 -0.81 4.65 -7.98
CA TYR A 101 -0.91 3.18 -8.04
C TYR A 101 -2.33 2.68 -7.75
N ILE A 102 -3.06 3.32 -6.83
CA ILE A 102 -4.48 3.03 -6.60
C ILE A 102 -5.28 3.21 -7.90
N PHE A 103 -5.13 4.34 -8.60
CA PHE A 103 -5.85 4.56 -9.86
C PHE A 103 -5.48 3.56 -10.95
N ARG A 104 -4.24 3.05 -10.97
CA ARG A 104 -3.86 1.97 -11.89
C ARG A 104 -4.55 0.64 -11.55
N LEU A 105 -4.85 0.39 -10.28
CA LEU A 105 -5.55 -0.83 -9.82
C LEU A 105 -7.05 -0.77 -10.08
N PHE A 106 -7.64 0.42 -10.11
CA PHE A 106 -9.06 0.61 -10.47
C PHE A 106 -9.34 0.57 -11.97
N ARG A 107 -8.31 0.58 -12.81
CA ARG A 107 -8.43 0.60 -14.27
C ARG A 107 -8.37 -0.80 -14.86
#